data_AF-A0AAN4QZW2-F1
#
_entry.id   AF-A0AAN4QZW2-F1
#
_cell.length_a   1.000
_cell.length_b   1.000
_cell.length_c   1.000
_cell.angle_alpha   90.00
_cell.angle_beta   90.00
_cell.angle_gamma   90.00
#
_symmetry.space_group_name_H-M   'P 1'
#
loop_
_entity.id
_entity.type
_entity.pdbx_description
1 polymer ?
#
loop_
_entity_poly.entity_id
_entity_poly.type
_entity_poly.pdbx_seq_one_letter_code
_entity_poly.pdbx_strand_id
1 'polypeptide(L)'
;MPLDVFKKAALDQLTAGHPIWFACDCTQFALRKDGFFDQSVVRVDQLFGTEFTGDKAHGLEYGDSPSNHAMTFTGVNLSEDGKPNRWKVENSWGKDAGKDGYYVMSDAWFDRFVTEPIIRKEYLDDATRALLTTEPVELDPWLPLTRRCR
;
A
#
# COMPACT_ATOMS: atom_id res chain seq x y z
N MET A 1 0.21 -7.41 11.77
CA MET A 1 -0.69 -6.37 12.33
C MET A 1 -1.98 -6.36 11.55
N PRO A 2 -3.16 -6.18 12.20
CA PRO A 2 -4.41 -5.93 11.51
C PRO A 2 -4.35 -4.70 10.61
N LEU A 3 -5.12 -4.70 9.51
CA LEU A 3 -5.06 -3.68 8.48
C LEU A 3 -5.58 -2.30 8.95
N ASP A 4 -6.53 -2.28 9.87
CA ASP A 4 -7.04 -1.07 10.50
C ASP A 4 -5.97 -0.39 11.37
N VAL A 5 -5.22 -1.15 12.17
CA VAL A 5 -4.08 -0.63 12.96
C VAL A 5 -2.99 -0.07 12.03
N PHE A 6 -2.69 -0.80 10.96
CA PHE A 6 -1.72 -0.41 9.94
C PHE A 6 -2.10 0.91 9.25
N LYS A 7 -3.35 1.03 8.79
CA LYS A 7 -3.86 2.26 8.16
C LYS A 7 -3.94 3.43 9.14
N LYS A 8 -4.36 3.17 10.38
CA LYS A 8 -4.43 4.21 11.42
C LYS A 8 -3.06 4.82 11.69
N ALA A 9 -2.03 3.99 11.84
CA ALA A 9 -0.67 4.48 12.08
C ALA A 9 -0.13 5.33 10.91
N ALA A 10 -0.45 4.92 9.67
CA ALA A 10 -0.12 5.71 8.48
C ALA A 10 -0.88 7.05 8.43
N LEU A 11 -2.18 7.04 8.75
CA LEU A 11 -3.00 8.24 8.83
C LEU A 11 -2.48 9.22 9.90
N ASP A 12 -2.17 8.73 11.10
CA ASP A 12 -1.68 9.54 12.21
C ASP A 12 -0.34 10.22 11.85
N GLN A 13 0.60 9.48 11.27
CA GLN A 13 1.89 10.02 10.84
C GLN A 13 1.75 11.05 9.69
N LEU A 14 0.93 10.77 8.67
CA LEU A 14 0.71 11.71 7.57
C LEU A 14 0.01 12.99 8.03
N THR A 15 -0.97 12.86 8.93
CA THR A 15 -1.69 14.01 9.50
C THR A 15 -0.78 14.88 10.34
N ALA A 16 0.25 14.29 10.97
CA ALA A 16 1.31 15.04 11.66
C ALA A 16 2.34 15.69 10.70
N GLY A 17 2.14 15.60 9.38
CA GLY A 17 3.01 16.23 8.39
C GLY A 17 4.30 15.45 8.11
N HIS A 18 4.32 14.15 8.38
CA HIS A 18 5.47 13.30 8.12
C HIS A 18 5.18 12.34 6.95
N PRO A 19 5.92 12.43 5.83
CA PRO A 19 5.76 11.51 4.72
C PRO A 19 6.14 10.08 5.15
N ILE A 20 5.63 9.10 4.41
CA ILE A 20 5.79 7.67 4.73
C ILE A 20 6.38 6.96 3.52
N TRP A 21 7.54 6.34 3.69
CA TRP A 21 8.00 5.33 2.73
C TRP A 21 7.08 4.12 2.80
N PHE A 22 6.70 3.56 1.66
CA PHE A 22 5.96 2.31 1.61
C PHE A 22 6.35 1.45 0.41
N ALA A 23 6.13 0.14 0.52
CA ALA A 23 6.27 -0.86 -0.52
C ALA A 23 4.90 -1.46 -0.91
N CYS A 24 4.79 -1.83 -2.17
CA CYS A 24 3.56 -2.37 -2.76
C CYS A 24 3.85 -3.20 -4.02
N ASP A 25 2.80 -3.80 -4.59
CA ASP A 25 2.81 -4.25 -5.97
C ASP A 25 2.27 -3.14 -6.91
N CYS A 26 3.15 -2.36 -7.53
CA CYS A 26 2.74 -1.23 -8.39
C CYS A 26 2.32 -1.66 -9.81
N THR A 27 2.26 -2.95 -10.11
CA THR A 27 1.77 -3.49 -11.39
C THR A 27 0.28 -3.76 -11.36
N GLN A 28 -0.27 -3.97 -10.16
CA GLN A 28 -1.68 -4.30 -9.96
C GLN A 28 -2.55 -3.08 -10.18
N PHE A 29 -3.54 -3.20 -11.07
CA PHE A 29 -4.59 -2.19 -11.31
C PHE A 29 -4.04 -0.75 -11.39
N ALA A 30 -3.02 -0.56 -12.23
CA ALA A 30 -2.28 0.69 -12.33
C ALA A 30 -2.41 1.32 -13.72
N LEU A 31 -2.98 2.52 -13.79
CA LEU A 31 -2.94 3.35 -15.00
C LEU A 31 -1.74 4.30 -14.91
N ARG A 32 -0.55 3.74 -15.20
CA ARG A 32 0.73 4.38 -14.83
C ARG A 32 0.98 5.73 -15.50
N LYS A 33 0.54 5.89 -16.74
CA LYS A 33 0.74 7.14 -17.48
C LYS A 33 -0.04 8.29 -16.83
N ASP A 34 -1.25 8.02 -16.39
CA ASP A 34 -2.16 9.03 -15.85
C ASP A 34 -2.08 9.15 -14.31
N GLY A 35 -1.36 8.24 -13.66
CA GLY A 35 -1.04 8.37 -12.24
C GLY A 35 -2.07 7.75 -11.30
N PHE A 36 -2.77 6.68 -11.71
CA PHE A 36 -3.81 6.06 -10.90
C PHE A 36 -3.45 4.65 -10.43
N PHE A 37 -3.71 4.40 -9.15
CA PHE A 37 -3.73 3.08 -8.52
C PHE A 37 -5.13 2.85 -7.95
N ASP A 38 -5.99 2.14 -8.69
CA ASP A 38 -7.38 1.89 -8.28
C ASP A 38 -7.90 0.63 -8.96
N GLN A 39 -8.53 -0.28 -8.22
CA GLN A 39 -9.09 -1.53 -8.77
C GLN A 39 -10.14 -1.29 -9.87
N SER A 40 -10.74 -0.11 -9.93
CA SER A 40 -11.72 0.28 -10.95
C SER A 40 -11.12 0.86 -12.24
N VAL A 41 -9.80 1.10 -12.33
CA VAL A 41 -9.18 1.66 -13.55
C VAL A 41 -9.33 0.74 -14.77
N VAL A 42 -9.40 -0.57 -14.55
CA VAL A 42 -9.70 -1.56 -15.59
C VAL A 42 -10.66 -2.60 -15.03
N ARG A 43 -11.79 -2.79 -15.69
CA ARG A 43 -12.82 -3.79 -15.34
C ARG A 43 -12.54 -5.12 -16.03
N VAL A 44 -11.44 -5.78 -15.63
CA VAL A 44 -10.98 -7.06 -16.20
C VAL A 44 -12.03 -8.14 -16.01
N ASP A 45 -12.70 -8.14 -14.86
CA ASP A 45 -13.84 -8.99 -14.52
C ASP A 45 -14.94 -8.92 -15.58
N GLN A 46 -15.36 -7.69 -15.91
CA GLN A 46 -16.44 -7.46 -16.87
C GLN A 46 -16.01 -7.76 -18.31
N LEU A 47 -14.75 -7.45 -18.65
CA LEU A 47 -14.22 -7.68 -19.99
C LEU A 47 -14.22 -9.17 -20.36
N PHE A 48 -13.87 -10.03 -19.41
CA PHE A 48 -13.77 -11.48 -19.64
C PHE A 48 -14.96 -12.27 -19.09
N GLY A 49 -15.89 -11.63 -18.40
CA GLY A 49 -17.06 -12.28 -17.80
C GLY A 49 -16.67 -13.29 -16.71
N THR A 50 -15.67 -12.97 -15.90
CA THR A 50 -15.16 -13.85 -14.82
C THR A 50 -14.96 -13.08 -13.53
N GLU A 51 -15.01 -13.78 -12.39
CA GLU A 51 -14.72 -13.21 -11.08
C GLU A 51 -13.31 -13.57 -10.62
N PHE A 52 -12.65 -12.62 -9.96
CA PHE A 52 -11.36 -12.80 -9.29
C PHE A 52 -11.56 -12.63 -7.78
N THR A 53 -11.62 -13.75 -7.05
CA THR A 53 -12.05 -13.78 -5.64
C THR A 53 -10.93 -13.89 -4.63
N GLY A 54 -9.68 -14.07 -5.08
CA GLY A 54 -8.53 -14.18 -4.18
C GLY A 54 -8.43 -12.94 -3.29
N ASP A 55 -8.05 -13.11 -2.03
CA ASP A 55 -7.82 -12.01 -1.07
C ASP A 55 -6.32 -11.62 -1.01
N LYS A 56 -5.96 -10.69 -0.12
CA LYS A 56 -4.55 -10.26 0.04
C LYS A 56 -3.65 -11.42 0.47
N ALA A 57 -4.14 -12.29 1.35
CA ALA A 57 -3.37 -13.43 1.83
C ALA A 57 -3.10 -14.43 0.69
N HIS A 58 -4.14 -14.76 -0.08
CA HIS A 58 -4.04 -15.59 -1.26
C HIS A 58 -3.06 -15.01 -2.29
N GLY A 59 -3.12 -13.69 -2.53
CA GLY A 59 -2.22 -13.01 -3.45
C GLY A 59 -0.74 -13.11 -3.07
N LEU A 60 -0.43 -13.08 -1.77
CA LEU A 60 0.93 -13.26 -1.27
C LEU A 60 1.35 -14.73 -1.32
N GLU A 61 0.52 -15.63 -0.78
CA GLU A 61 0.81 -17.08 -0.68
C GLU A 61 1.08 -17.72 -2.05
N TYR A 62 0.30 -17.35 -3.07
CA TYR A 62 0.43 -17.88 -4.42
C TYR A 62 1.31 -17.02 -5.35
N GLY A 63 1.91 -15.94 -4.84
CA GLY A 63 2.83 -15.09 -5.59
C GLY A 63 2.18 -14.27 -6.71
N ASP A 64 0.87 -14.05 -6.65
CA ASP A 64 0.09 -13.24 -7.59
C ASP A 64 0.32 -11.73 -7.39
N SER A 65 0.55 -11.30 -6.14
CA SER A 65 0.74 -9.88 -5.79
C SER A 65 1.94 -9.65 -4.85
N PRO A 66 3.17 -10.01 -5.24
CA PRO A 66 4.36 -9.77 -4.43
C PRO A 66 4.75 -8.28 -4.47
N SER A 67 5.23 -7.77 -3.32
CA SER A 67 5.84 -6.43 -3.28
C SER A 67 6.98 -6.30 -4.30
N ASN A 68 6.97 -5.25 -5.12
CA ASN A 68 7.93 -5.06 -6.20
C ASN A 68 8.48 -3.63 -6.32
N HIS A 69 7.84 -2.65 -5.70
CA HIS A 69 8.23 -1.24 -5.81
C HIS A 69 7.99 -0.47 -4.52
N ALA A 70 8.79 0.56 -4.30
CA ALA A 70 8.68 1.46 -3.16
C ALA A 70 8.44 2.91 -3.58
N MET A 71 7.58 3.61 -2.85
CA MET A 71 7.14 4.98 -3.10
C MET A 71 6.94 5.73 -1.77
N THR A 72 6.48 6.98 -1.85
CA THR A 72 6.28 7.82 -0.66
C THR A 72 4.85 8.34 -0.58
N PHE A 73 4.14 8.09 0.52
CA PHE A 73 2.90 8.82 0.80
C PHE A 73 3.23 10.25 1.23
N THR A 74 2.57 11.22 0.59
CA THR A 74 2.75 12.65 0.85
C THR A 74 1.45 13.37 1.20
N GLY A 75 0.34 12.64 1.27
CA GLY A 75 -0.95 13.18 1.68
C GLY A 75 -2.05 12.14 1.66
N VAL A 76 -3.17 12.47 2.28
CA VAL A 76 -4.38 11.65 2.34
C VAL A 76 -5.59 12.55 2.22
N ASN A 77 -6.62 12.10 1.51
CA ASN A 77 -7.92 12.75 1.51
C ASN A 77 -8.87 11.99 2.43
N LEU A 78 -9.53 12.73 3.32
CA LEU A 78 -10.58 12.21 4.18
C LEU A 78 -11.96 12.51 3.58
N SER A 79 -12.89 11.56 3.69
CA SER A 79 -14.32 11.79 3.44
C SER A 79 -14.95 12.60 4.57
N GLU A 80 -16.21 12.97 4.41
CA GLU A 80 -16.99 13.72 5.41
C GLU A 80 -17.07 12.99 6.77
N ASP A 81 -17.01 11.66 6.78
CA ASP A 81 -16.98 10.83 8.00
C ASP A 81 -15.56 10.68 8.59
N GLY A 82 -14.57 11.40 8.06
CA GLY A 82 -13.20 11.41 8.56
C GLY A 82 -12.35 10.21 8.14
N LYS A 83 -12.85 9.33 7.26
CA LYS A 83 -12.10 8.15 6.80
C LYS A 83 -11.27 8.44 5.55
N PRO A 84 -10.09 7.82 5.41
CA PRO A 84 -9.34 7.88 4.15
C PRO A 84 -10.17 7.33 2.99
N ASN A 85 -10.16 8.02 1.85
CA ASN A 85 -10.72 7.48 0.61
C ASN A 85 -9.71 7.42 -0.56
N ARG A 86 -8.65 8.26 -0.52
CA ARG A 86 -7.53 8.20 -1.45
C ARG A 86 -6.26 8.82 -0.83
N TRP A 87 -5.13 8.37 -1.33
CA TRP A 87 -3.80 8.68 -0.85
C TRP A 87 -2.99 9.33 -1.98
N LYS A 88 -2.22 10.37 -1.64
CA LYS A 88 -1.29 11.02 -2.56
C LYS A 88 0.07 10.34 -2.47
N VAL A 89 0.56 9.87 -3.61
CA VAL A 89 1.79 9.10 -3.72
C VAL A 89 2.79 9.88 -4.57
N GLU A 90 3.98 10.10 -4.03
CA GLU A 90 5.15 10.56 -4.78
C GLU A 90 5.91 9.34 -5.31
N ASN A 91 6.20 9.35 -6.61
CA ASN A 91 6.93 8.28 -7.28
C ASN A 91 8.29 8.78 -7.80
N SER A 92 9.16 7.85 -8.19
CA SER A 92 10.55 8.10 -8.59
C SER A 92 10.80 7.95 -10.09
N TRP A 93 9.75 7.91 -10.92
CA TRP A 93 9.85 7.73 -12.38
C TRP A 93 9.93 9.03 -13.19
N GLY A 94 10.24 10.14 -12.52
CA GLY A 94 10.35 11.46 -13.14
C GLY A 94 9.00 12.17 -13.30
N LYS A 95 9.07 13.46 -13.64
CA LYS A 95 7.90 14.36 -13.68
C LYS A 95 6.87 14.02 -14.77
N ASP A 96 7.30 13.32 -15.82
CA ASP A 96 6.44 12.98 -16.96
C ASP A 96 5.56 11.74 -16.68
N ALA A 97 5.81 11.05 -15.56
CA ALA A 97 4.99 9.94 -15.09
C ALA A 97 3.85 10.45 -14.18
N GLY A 98 2.63 9.98 -14.43
CA GLY A 98 1.45 10.41 -13.69
C GLY A 98 1.21 11.91 -13.83
N LYS A 99 0.90 12.57 -12.70
CA LYS A 99 0.73 14.02 -12.64
C LYS A 99 1.95 14.65 -11.96
N ASP A 100 2.89 15.16 -12.76
CA ASP A 100 4.12 15.81 -12.27
C ASP A 100 4.95 14.89 -11.33
N GLY A 101 4.96 13.58 -11.61
CA GLY A 101 5.61 12.55 -10.79
C GLY A 101 4.74 11.95 -9.67
N TYR A 102 3.51 12.45 -9.50
CA TYR A 102 2.59 12.02 -8.46
C TYR A 102 1.47 11.12 -8.97
N TYR A 103 1.01 10.27 -8.07
CA TYR A 103 -0.05 9.31 -8.26
C TYR A 103 -1.14 9.51 -7.21
N VAL A 104 -2.35 9.10 -7.53
CA VAL A 104 -3.48 8.96 -6.61
C VAL A 104 -3.81 7.49 -6.47
N MET A 105 -3.91 7.04 -5.23
CA MET A 105 -4.19 5.65 -4.88
C MET A 105 -5.47 5.56 -4.06
N SER A 106 -6.42 4.72 -4.43
CA SER A 106 -7.64 4.56 -3.63
C SER A 106 -7.39 3.78 -2.34
N ASP A 107 -8.26 3.96 -1.35
CA ASP A 107 -8.13 3.23 -0.08
C ASP A 107 -8.29 1.71 -0.26
N ALA A 108 -9.14 1.28 -1.19
CA ALA A 108 -9.27 -0.14 -1.54
C ALA A 108 -7.99 -0.71 -2.18
N TRP A 109 -7.27 0.09 -2.97
CA TRP A 109 -5.97 -0.31 -3.51
C TRP A 109 -4.92 -0.41 -2.39
N PHE A 110 -4.89 0.55 -1.45
CA PHE A 110 -4.05 0.48 -0.25
C PHE A 110 -4.22 -0.86 0.45
N ASP A 111 -5.48 -1.20 0.76
CA ASP A 111 -5.83 -2.38 1.54
C ASP A 111 -5.29 -3.65 0.91
N ARG A 112 -5.36 -3.71 -0.42
CA ARG A 112 -5.00 -4.91 -1.15
C ARG A 112 -3.52 -5.03 -1.48
N PHE A 113 -2.87 -3.96 -1.94
CA PHE A 113 -1.59 -4.06 -2.64
C PHE A 113 -0.42 -3.39 -1.89
N VAL A 114 -0.66 -2.60 -0.84
CA VAL A 114 0.40 -2.08 0.04
C VAL A 114 0.80 -3.15 1.04
N THR A 115 2.08 -3.48 1.12
CA THR A 115 2.61 -4.55 1.98
C THR A 115 3.28 -4.00 3.23
N GLU A 116 4.02 -2.89 3.10
CA GLU A 116 4.89 -2.38 4.16
C GLU A 116 4.97 -0.85 4.13
N PRO A 117 4.66 -0.15 5.23
CA PRO A 117 5.04 1.24 5.46
C PRO A 117 6.06 1.34 6.59
N ILE A 118 6.97 2.31 6.48
CA ILE A 118 7.88 2.65 7.57
C ILE A 118 7.22 3.75 8.42
N ILE A 119 6.84 3.36 9.63
CA ILE A 119 6.16 4.22 10.60
C ILE A 119 7.08 4.56 11.76
N ARG A 120 7.06 5.83 12.20
CA ARG A 120 7.77 6.25 13.40
C ARG A 120 7.11 5.64 14.62
N LYS A 121 7.94 5.21 15.56
CA LYS A 121 7.48 4.48 16.74
C LYS A 121 6.41 5.25 17.49
N GLU A 122 6.49 6.58 17.61
CA GLU A 122 5.47 7.39 18.32
C GLU A 122 4.03 7.24 17.79
N TYR A 123 3.82 6.83 16.54
CA TYR A 123 2.47 6.62 15.96
C TYR A 123 1.95 5.18 16.06
N LEU A 124 2.75 4.26 16.61
CA LEU A 124 2.33 2.89 16.87
C LEU A 124 1.52 2.82 18.16
N ASP A 125 0.44 2.02 18.15
CA ASP A 125 -0.26 1.67 19.39
C ASP A 125 0.63 0.81 20.31
N ASP A 126 0.25 0.72 21.58
CA ASP A 126 1.06 0.02 22.58
C ASP A 126 1.23 -1.47 22.26
N ALA A 127 0.19 -2.10 21.68
CA ALA A 127 0.22 -3.50 21.28
C ALA A 127 1.24 -3.75 20.17
N THR A 128 1.27 -2.91 19.14
CA THR A 128 2.25 -2.97 18.03
C THR A 128 3.65 -2.68 18.54
N ARG A 129 3.80 -1.68 19.40
CA ARG A 129 5.09 -1.28 19.95
C ARG A 129 5.71 -2.38 20.80
N ALA A 130 4.90 -3.13 21.55
CA ALA A 130 5.36 -4.26 22.36
C ALA A 130 5.94 -5.41 21.51
N LEU A 131 5.48 -5.58 20.26
CA LEU A 131 6.06 -6.58 19.34
C LEU A 131 7.51 -6.28 18.96
N LEU A 132 7.97 -5.03 19.10
CA LEU A 132 9.36 -4.67 18.80
C LEU A 132 10.37 -5.28 19.79
N THR A 133 9.90 -5.80 20.92
CA THR A 133 10.74 -6.44 21.96
C THR A 133 10.59 -7.95 22.01
N THR A 134 9.73 -8.54 21.18
CA THR A 134 9.58 -10.01 21.10
C THR A 134 10.67 -10.62 20.23
N GLU A 135 10.98 -11.89 20.46
CA GLU A 135 11.88 -12.65 19.58
C GLU A 135 11.32 -12.63 18.14
N PRO A 136 12.12 -12.24 17.13
CA PRO A 136 11.70 -12.26 15.74
C PRO A 136 11.35 -13.68 15.29
N VAL A 137 10.31 -13.80 14.47
CA VAL A 137 10.01 -15.07 13.79
C VAL A 137 10.97 -15.20 12.62
N GLU A 138 11.79 -16.25 12.63
CA GLU A 138 12.63 -16.60 11.49
C GLU A 138 11.76 -17.09 10.33
N LEU A 139 12.07 -16.59 9.13
CA LEU A 139 11.33 -16.87 7.91
C LEU A 139 12.28 -17.44 6.87
N ASP A 140 11.79 -18.42 6.11
CA ASP A 140 12.56 -18.94 4.99
C ASP A 140 12.83 -17.83 3.94
N PRO A 141 14.01 -17.84 3.30
CA PRO A 141 14.43 -16.76 2.41
C PRO A 141 13.58 -16.61 1.14
N TRP A 142 12.75 -17.61 0.80
CA TRP A 142 11.84 -17.59 -0.35
C TRP A 142 10.43 -17.12 -0.01
N LEU A 143 10.10 -16.85 1.26
CA LEU A 143 8.76 -16.40 1.63
C LEU A 143 8.43 -15.03 1.02
N PRO A 144 7.19 -14.83 0.55
CA PRO A 144 6.80 -13.69 -0.29
C PRO A 144 6.57 -12.38 0.48
N LEU A 145 7.00 -12.29 1.74
CA LEU A 145 6.72 -11.15 2.63
C LEU A 145 7.47 -9.88 2.22
N THR A 146 8.77 -10.00 1.96
CA THR A 146 9.61 -8.87 1.54
C THR A 146 10.53 -9.33 0.41
N ARG A 147 10.18 -9.00 -0.83
CA ARG A 147 11.14 -9.05 -1.95
C ARG A 147 11.87 -7.73 -2.03
N ARG A 148 13.13 -7.75 -2.48
CA ARG A 148 13.83 -6.50 -2.82
C ARG A 148 13.02 -5.76 -3.88
N CYS A 149 12.49 -4.61 -3.51
CA CYS A 149 11.96 -3.65 -4.46
C CYS A 149 13.12 -3.19 -5.35
N ARG A 150 12.94 -3.24 -6.66
CA ARG A 150 13.98 -2.90 -7.65
C ARG A 150 13.79 -1.48 -8.15
#